data_AF-A0A927GCV7-F1
#
_entry.id   AF-A0A927GCV7-F1
#
_cell.length_a   1.000
_cell.length_b   1.000
_cell.length_c   1.000
_cell.angle_alpha   90.00
_cell.angle_beta   90.00
_cell.angle_gamma   90.00
#
_symmetry.space_group_name_H-M   'P 1'
#
loop_
_entity.id
_entity.type
_entity.pdbx_description
1 polymer ?
#
loop_
_entity_poly.entity_id
_entity_poly.type
_entity_poly.pdbx_seq_one_letter_code
_entity_poly.pdbx_strand_id
1 'polypeptide(L)'
;MKQPLRYLFILIIFWSGLIRTAAQPPASVSGRVLGYLSNRIGDYDGLRLRTGTGEVQLFFPPHTAAKIRGLAAVGQLLVADVKPGDGGPGHSRPGIAPPGLGQIPQETAEAEPPVIKTYRLMRLRNTSSGAAFQVSDLPPPPPQSGRLVQTEGRLVGDMHDENGQLVALLTDNYLIELKPHQAEQISSLLEGVQRLGVAGYERAMDGFVNRTGRPLLHPTALTIRGQTFAL
;
A
#
# COMPACT_ATOMS: atom_id res chain seq x y z
N MET A 1 -36.43 -55.50 -60.58
CA MET A 1 -35.16 -54.79 -60.28
C MET A 1 -35.41 -53.29 -60.32
N LYS A 2 -35.62 -52.68 -59.15
CA LYS A 2 -35.66 -51.21 -58.93
C LYS A 2 -35.16 -50.98 -57.50
N GLN A 3 -34.06 -50.25 -57.35
CA GLN A 3 -33.50 -49.87 -56.04
C GLN A 3 -34.33 -48.76 -55.40
N PRO A 4 -34.44 -48.70 -54.06
CA PRO A 4 -34.69 -47.46 -53.37
C PRO A 4 -33.43 -46.93 -52.66
N LEU A 5 -33.25 -45.64 -52.89
CA LEU A 5 -32.28 -44.68 -52.39
C LEU A 5 -32.17 -44.71 -50.85
N ARG A 6 -30.97 -44.95 -50.30
CA ARG A 6 -30.67 -44.74 -48.88
C ARG A 6 -30.15 -43.32 -48.67
N TYR A 7 -30.93 -42.46 -48.03
CA TYR A 7 -30.49 -41.15 -47.55
C TYR A 7 -29.53 -41.34 -46.35
N LEU A 8 -28.31 -40.81 -46.49
CA LEU A 8 -27.32 -40.72 -45.42
C LEU A 8 -27.48 -39.34 -44.76
N PHE A 9 -28.07 -39.30 -43.56
CA PHE A 9 -28.10 -38.09 -42.72
C PHE A 9 -26.78 -38.00 -41.96
N ILE A 10 -25.91 -37.05 -42.34
CA ILE A 10 -24.71 -36.71 -41.56
C ILE A 10 -25.14 -35.68 -40.50
N LEU A 11 -25.22 -36.13 -39.25
CA LEU A 11 -25.45 -35.28 -38.09
C LEU A 11 -24.11 -34.65 -37.66
N ILE A 12 -23.87 -33.40 -38.05
CA ILE A 12 -22.73 -32.62 -37.57
C ILE A 12 -23.08 -32.14 -36.15
N ILE A 13 -22.58 -32.84 -35.14
CA ILE A 13 -22.64 -32.37 -33.75
C ILE A 13 -21.54 -31.33 -33.56
N PHE A 14 -21.93 -30.05 -33.60
CA PHE A 14 -21.09 -28.94 -33.14
C PHE A 14 -20.90 -29.08 -31.63
N TRP A 15 -19.74 -29.57 -31.21
CA TRP A 15 -19.27 -29.47 -29.83
C TRP A 15 -18.87 -28.02 -29.57
N SER A 16 -19.84 -27.22 -29.13
CA SER A 16 -19.60 -25.88 -28.59
C SER A 16 -18.86 -26.03 -27.26
N GLY A 17 -17.54 -26.16 -27.33
CA GLY A 17 -16.68 -26.16 -26.16
C GLY A 17 -16.90 -24.86 -25.37
N LEU A 18 -17.50 -24.99 -24.19
CA LEU A 18 -17.40 -23.97 -23.15
C LEU A 18 -15.91 -23.74 -22.91
N ILE A 19 -15.38 -22.59 -23.34
CA ILE A 19 -14.11 -22.09 -22.84
C ILE A 19 -14.35 -21.78 -21.36
N ARG A 20 -14.08 -22.76 -20.50
CA ARG A 20 -13.86 -22.50 -19.08
C ARG A 20 -12.58 -21.67 -19.03
N THR A 21 -12.72 -20.37 -18.77
CA THR A 21 -11.62 -19.56 -18.26
C THR A 21 -11.21 -20.16 -16.93
N ALA A 22 -10.26 -21.10 -16.94
CA ALA A 22 -9.65 -21.58 -15.72
C ALA A 22 -8.92 -20.38 -15.10
N ALA A 23 -9.38 -19.93 -13.94
CA ALA A 23 -8.64 -18.96 -13.16
C ALA A 23 -7.25 -19.58 -12.91
N GLN A 24 -6.19 -18.96 -13.45
CA GLN A 24 -4.83 -19.38 -13.13
C GLN A 24 -4.68 -19.33 -11.60
N PRO A 25 -4.17 -20.40 -10.97
CA PRO A 25 -3.95 -20.39 -9.54
C PRO A 25 -2.99 -19.24 -9.19
N PRO A 26 -3.18 -18.57 -8.04
CA PRO A 26 -2.25 -17.52 -7.61
C PRO A 26 -0.84 -18.10 -7.55
N ALA A 27 0.15 -17.31 -8.00
CA ALA A 27 1.54 -17.69 -7.85
C ALA A 27 1.88 -17.75 -6.36
N SER A 28 2.79 -18.64 -5.95
CA SER A 28 3.22 -18.74 -4.55
C SER A 28 4.64 -18.22 -4.40
N VAL A 29 4.87 -17.43 -3.35
CA VAL A 29 6.18 -16.87 -3.00
C VAL A 29 6.52 -17.23 -1.56
N SER A 30 7.74 -17.72 -1.34
CA SER A 30 8.27 -18.01 0.00
C SER A 30 9.50 -17.15 0.26
N GLY A 31 9.58 -16.57 1.46
CA GLY A 31 10.69 -15.69 1.81
C GLY A 31 10.68 -15.20 3.25
N ARG A 32 11.82 -14.65 3.68
CA ARG A 32 11.97 -14.02 5.00
C ARG A 32 11.52 -12.56 4.94
N VAL A 33 10.78 -12.11 5.94
CA VAL A 33 10.37 -10.71 6.06
C VAL A 33 11.58 -9.81 6.30
N LEU A 34 11.79 -8.84 5.42
CA LEU A 34 12.81 -7.79 5.58
C LEU A 34 12.24 -6.56 6.26
N GLY A 35 10.98 -6.23 6.01
CA GLY A 35 10.35 -5.03 6.54
C GLY A 35 9.03 -4.70 5.84
N TYR A 36 8.49 -3.53 6.14
CA TYR A 36 7.23 -3.04 5.61
C TYR A 36 7.43 -1.83 4.70
N LEU A 37 6.53 -1.71 3.73
CA LEU A 37 6.38 -0.54 2.86
C LEU A 37 5.17 0.26 3.34
N SER A 38 5.19 1.54 3.05
CA SER A 38 4.10 2.44 3.40
C SER A 38 3.70 3.33 2.23
N ASN A 39 2.42 3.67 2.16
CA ASN A 39 1.89 4.65 1.21
C ASN A 39 2.41 6.07 1.50
N ARG A 40 1.98 7.05 0.69
CA ARG A 40 2.39 8.46 0.81
C ARG A 40 2.10 9.10 2.18
N ILE A 41 1.04 8.66 2.87
CA ILE A 41 0.67 9.14 4.21
C ILE A 41 1.24 8.27 5.33
N GLY A 42 2.09 7.29 5.00
CA GLY A 42 2.82 6.48 5.98
C GLY A 42 2.04 5.30 6.55
N ASP A 43 0.84 4.98 6.05
CA ASP A 43 0.18 3.74 6.40
C ASP A 43 0.87 2.56 5.73
N TYR A 44 1.08 1.48 6.47
CA TYR A 44 1.66 0.28 5.90
C TYR A 44 0.69 -0.36 4.90
N ASP A 45 1.20 -0.61 3.70
CA ASP A 45 0.45 -1.15 2.56
C ASP A 45 1.26 -2.19 1.78
N GLY A 46 2.45 -2.54 2.28
CA GLY A 46 3.27 -3.57 1.66
C GLY A 46 4.25 -4.23 2.61
N LEU A 47 4.77 -5.36 2.15
CA LEU A 47 5.73 -6.22 2.82
C LEU A 47 6.89 -6.51 1.87
N ARG A 48 8.12 -6.37 2.33
CA ARG A 48 9.31 -6.73 1.56
C ARG A 48 9.84 -8.07 2.04
N LEU A 49 10.04 -9.00 1.11
CA LEU A 49 10.56 -10.34 1.39
C LEU A 49 11.89 -10.60 0.69
N ARG A 50 12.77 -11.34 1.36
CA ARG A 50 13.94 -12.00 0.74
C ARG A 50 13.58 -13.43 0.39
N THR A 51 13.56 -13.75 -0.90
CA THR A 51 13.31 -15.09 -1.44
C THR A 51 14.64 -15.73 -1.85
N GLY A 52 14.60 -16.98 -2.30
CA GLY A 52 15.78 -17.65 -2.89
C GLY A 52 16.25 -17.05 -4.21
N THR A 53 15.41 -16.27 -4.90
CA THR A 53 15.69 -15.68 -6.22
C THR A 53 15.92 -14.17 -6.19
N GLY A 54 15.88 -13.55 -5.01
CA GLY A 54 16.07 -12.12 -4.83
C GLY A 54 15.08 -11.51 -3.84
N GLU A 55 14.77 -10.24 -4.03
CA GLU A 55 13.77 -9.55 -3.22
C GLU A 55 12.46 -9.40 -3.98
N VAL A 56 11.36 -9.40 -3.22
CA VAL A 56 10.04 -9.09 -3.75
C VAL A 56 9.30 -8.14 -2.81
N GLN A 57 8.34 -7.42 -3.37
CA GLN A 57 7.40 -6.57 -2.63
C GLN A 57 5.98 -7.10 -2.81
N LEU A 58 5.29 -7.29 -1.69
CA LEU A 58 3.91 -7.77 -1.65
C LEU A 58 3.02 -6.65 -1.11
N PHE A 59 2.12 -6.15 -1.94
CA PHE A 59 1.20 -5.06 -1.59
C PHE A 59 -0.13 -5.59 -1.09
N PHE A 60 -0.71 -4.90 -0.11
CA PHE A 60 -1.98 -5.21 0.51
C PHE A 60 -2.74 -3.93 0.86
N PRO A 61 -4.08 -3.98 0.99
CA PRO A 61 -4.85 -2.82 1.42
C PRO A 61 -4.43 -2.33 2.82
N PRO A 62 -4.27 -1.02 3.06
CA PRO A 62 -3.75 -0.50 4.33
C PRO A 62 -4.53 -0.91 5.58
N HIS A 63 -5.85 -1.11 5.48
CA HIS A 63 -6.68 -1.58 6.59
C HIS A 63 -6.41 -3.03 7.01
N THR A 64 -5.61 -3.77 6.22
CA THR A 64 -5.17 -5.13 6.58
C THR A 64 -3.84 -5.17 7.31
N ALA A 65 -3.17 -4.01 7.44
CA ALA A 65 -1.83 -3.89 8.00
C ALA A 65 -1.71 -4.49 9.39
N ALA A 66 -2.64 -4.21 10.30
CA ALA A 66 -2.58 -4.72 11.67
C ALA A 66 -2.58 -6.25 11.70
N LYS A 67 -3.45 -6.89 10.90
CA LYS A 67 -3.55 -8.35 10.83
C LYS A 67 -2.29 -8.97 10.24
N ILE A 68 -1.78 -8.39 9.16
CA ILE A 68 -0.55 -8.85 8.51
C ILE A 68 0.64 -8.69 9.45
N ARG A 69 0.77 -7.55 10.15
CA ARG A 69 1.83 -7.31 11.13
C ARG A 69 1.82 -8.30 12.28
N GLY A 70 0.64 -8.71 12.75
CA GLY A 70 0.53 -9.77 13.76
C GLY A 70 1.00 -11.15 13.28
N LEU A 71 1.05 -11.39 11.97
CA LEU A 71 1.44 -12.68 11.38
C LEU A 71 2.86 -12.70 10.80
N ALA A 72 3.46 -11.55 10.56
CA ALA A 72 4.60 -11.39 9.66
C ALA A 72 5.74 -10.56 10.27
N ALA A 73 6.19 -10.89 11.48
CA ALA A 73 7.28 -10.15 12.10
C ALA A 73 8.57 -10.19 11.26
N VAL A 74 9.37 -9.13 11.33
CA VAL A 74 10.66 -9.05 10.64
C VAL A 74 11.53 -10.25 11.01
N GLY A 75 12.16 -10.86 9.99
CA GLY A 75 12.97 -12.06 10.12
C GLY A 75 12.20 -13.39 9.99
N GLN A 76 10.86 -13.39 10.10
CA GLN A 76 10.07 -14.60 9.98
C GLN A 76 9.99 -15.11 8.53
N LEU A 77 9.94 -16.43 8.38
CA LEU A 77 9.74 -17.11 7.11
C LEU A 77 8.24 -17.28 6.83
N LEU A 78 7.77 -16.79 5.69
CA LEU A 78 6.37 -16.83 5.29
C LEU A 78 6.22 -17.45 3.90
N VAL A 79 5.01 -17.94 3.65
CA VAL A 79 4.54 -18.31 2.31
C VAL A 79 3.35 -17.43 1.97
N ALA A 80 3.34 -16.86 0.77
CA ALA A 80 2.31 -15.96 0.29
C ALA A 80 1.75 -16.46 -1.04
N ASP A 81 0.42 -16.46 -1.17
CA ASP A 81 -0.24 -16.58 -2.45
C ASP A 81 -0.44 -15.18 -3.00
N VAL A 82 -0.02 -14.96 -4.25
CA VAL A 82 0.14 -13.65 -4.85
C VAL A 82 -0.41 -13.61 -6.27
N LYS A 83 -0.75 -12.42 -6.72
CA LYS A 83 -1.08 -12.13 -8.12
C LYS A 83 -0.07 -11.12 -8.67
N PRO A 84 0.45 -11.29 -9.90
CA PRO A 84 1.18 -10.24 -10.58
C PRO A 84 0.34 -8.96 -10.66
N GLY A 85 0.97 -7.82 -10.46
CA GLY A 85 0.34 -6.53 -10.60
C GLY A 85 1.13 -5.46 -9.87
N ASP A 86 1.05 -4.25 -10.41
CA ASP A 86 1.50 -3.05 -9.73
C ASP A 86 0.72 -2.92 -8.42
N GLY A 87 1.37 -2.39 -7.40
CA GLY A 87 0.88 -2.38 -6.02
C GLY A 87 -0.54 -1.80 -5.88
N GLY A 88 -1.08 -1.86 -4.67
CA GLY A 88 -2.37 -1.23 -4.37
C GLY A 88 -2.44 0.24 -4.81
N PRO A 89 -3.63 0.86 -4.75
CA PRO A 89 -3.78 2.29 -5.06
C PRO A 89 -2.75 3.12 -4.26
N GLY A 90 -1.81 3.75 -4.96
CA GLY A 90 -0.74 4.56 -4.34
C GLY A 90 0.69 4.29 -4.83
N HIS A 91 0.94 3.38 -5.78
CA HIS A 91 2.29 3.11 -6.28
C HIS A 91 2.46 3.41 -7.77
N SER A 92 2.96 4.60 -8.07
CA SER A 92 3.77 4.84 -9.26
C SER A 92 5.22 4.98 -8.82
N ARG A 93 5.88 3.89 -8.40
CA ARG A 93 7.32 3.95 -8.11
C ARG A 93 8.13 3.09 -9.08
N PRO A 94 8.99 3.70 -9.91
CA PRO A 94 10.21 3.04 -10.37
C PRO A 94 11.06 2.66 -9.15
N GLY A 95 11.81 1.55 -9.24
CA GLY A 95 12.55 0.95 -8.13
C GLY A 95 13.39 1.94 -7.31
N ILE A 96 13.17 1.97 -5.99
CA ILE A 96 13.95 2.80 -5.06
C ILE A 96 15.34 2.19 -4.86
N ALA A 97 16.39 2.94 -5.20
CA ALA A 97 17.75 2.69 -4.73
C ALA A 97 17.87 3.05 -3.23
N PRO A 98 18.64 2.28 -2.43
CA PRO A 98 18.74 2.50 -0.98
C PRO A 98 19.40 3.84 -0.62
N PRO A 99 19.01 4.49 0.50
CA PRO A 99 19.53 5.80 0.88
C PRO A 99 20.90 5.70 1.56
N GLY A 100 21.86 6.47 1.05
CA GLY A 100 23.07 6.88 1.77
C GLY A 100 24.37 6.32 1.20
N LEU A 101 25.10 7.16 0.46
CA LEU A 101 26.51 7.49 0.71
C LEU A 101 26.82 8.77 -0.11
N GLY A 102 27.58 9.68 0.49
CA GLY A 102 27.95 10.96 -0.11
C GLY A 102 28.60 10.82 -1.49
N GLN A 103 28.65 11.94 -2.20
CA GLN A 103 29.27 12.12 -3.51
C GLN A 103 30.54 11.26 -3.68
N ILE A 104 30.51 10.34 -4.66
CA ILE A 104 31.70 9.71 -5.23
C ILE A 104 31.67 10.03 -6.74
N PRO A 105 32.80 10.44 -7.35
CA PRO A 105 32.86 10.78 -8.77
C PRO A 105 32.45 9.62 -9.69
N GLN A 106 31.72 9.94 -10.75
CA GLN A 106 31.39 9.05 -11.86
C GLN A 106 32.65 8.43 -12.47
N GLU A 107 32.76 7.10 -12.43
CA GLU A 107 33.16 6.24 -13.55
C GLU A 107 33.27 4.78 -13.06
N THR A 108 32.20 4.01 -13.25
CA THR A 108 32.24 2.55 -13.42
C THR A 108 30.86 2.10 -13.86
N ALA A 109 30.80 1.33 -14.96
CA ALA A 109 29.61 0.80 -15.64
C ALA A 109 28.35 0.70 -14.75
N GLU A 110 27.32 1.49 -15.08
CA GLU A 110 25.98 1.42 -14.47
C GLU A 110 25.39 0.03 -14.71
N ALA A 111 25.53 -0.85 -13.71
CA ALA A 111 24.64 -1.99 -13.60
C ALA A 111 23.24 -1.43 -13.36
N GLU A 112 22.28 -1.75 -14.25
CA GLU A 112 20.88 -1.38 -14.05
C GLU A 112 20.46 -1.77 -12.61
N PRO A 113 19.83 -0.86 -11.85
CA PRO A 113 19.42 -1.17 -10.49
C PRO A 113 18.53 -2.42 -10.51
N PRO A 114 18.72 -3.37 -9.58
CA PRO A 114 17.98 -4.62 -9.60
C PRO A 114 16.48 -4.35 -9.53
N VAL A 115 15.75 -4.75 -10.58
CA VAL A 115 14.29 -4.61 -10.66
C VAL A 115 13.66 -5.53 -9.60
N ILE A 116 13.17 -4.92 -8.51
CA ILE A 116 12.47 -5.65 -7.46
C ILE A 116 11.07 -6.01 -7.97
N LYS A 117 10.74 -7.31 -7.97
CA LYS A 117 9.44 -7.79 -8.43
C LYS A 117 8.34 -7.40 -7.45
N THR A 118 7.22 -6.91 -7.98
CA THR A 118 6.05 -6.47 -7.22
C THR A 118 4.88 -7.41 -7.45
N TYR A 119 4.11 -7.63 -6.38
CA TYR A 119 2.92 -8.48 -6.41
C TYR A 119 1.82 -7.93 -5.51
N ARG A 120 0.57 -8.29 -5.82
CA ARG A 120 -0.55 -8.16 -4.89
C ARG A 120 -0.64 -9.39 -4.00
N LEU A 121 -0.68 -9.19 -2.69
CA LEU A 121 -0.91 -10.23 -1.70
C LEU A 121 -2.37 -10.68 -1.74
N MET A 122 -2.59 -11.99 -1.87
CA MET A 122 -3.91 -12.61 -1.77
C MET A 122 -4.06 -13.34 -0.43
N ARG A 123 -3.03 -14.10 -0.04
CA ARG A 123 -2.99 -14.88 1.19
C ARG A 123 -1.61 -14.85 1.79
N LEU A 124 -1.52 -14.84 3.11
CA LEU A 124 -0.27 -14.97 3.86
C LEU A 124 -0.36 -16.12 4.84
N ARG A 125 0.70 -16.90 4.95
CA ARG A 125 0.84 -17.98 5.94
C ARG A 125 2.19 -17.87 6.63
N ASN A 126 2.14 -17.88 7.96
CA ASN A 126 3.33 -18.02 8.79
C ASN A 126 3.70 -19.49 8.93
N THR A 127 4.91 -19.85 8.50
CA THR A 127 5.38 -21.24 8.52
C THR A 127 5.67 -21.75 9.92
N SER A 128 6.07 -20.85 10.84
CA SER A 128 6.42 -21.22 12.22
C SER A 128 5.20 -21.45 13.09
N SER A 129 4.15 -20.62 12.96
CA SER A 129 2.93 -20.73 13.77
C SER A 129 1.80 -21.48 13.06
N GLY A 130 1.93 -21.76 11.76
CA GLY A 130 0.86 -22.33 10.92
C GLY A 130 -0.31 -21.37 10.63
N ALA A 131 -0.35 -20.20 11.28
CA ALA A 131 -1.40 -19.22 11.13
C ALA A 131 -1.44 -18.67 9.69
N ALA A 132 -2.66 -18.47 9.18
CA ALA A 132 -2.88 -17.95 7.85
C ALA A 132 -3.93 -16.84 7.86
N PHE A 133 -3.85 -15.95 6.87
CA PHE A 133 -4.79 -14.88 6.64
C PHE A 133 -4.99 -14.69 5.14
N GLN A 134 -6.25 -14.61 4.72
CA GLN A 134 -6.64 -14.26 3.37
C GLN A 134 -7.06 -12.80 3.36
N VAL A 135 -6.51 -11.99 2.45
CA VAL A 135 -6.76 -10.54 2.40
C VAL A 135 -8.24 -10.22 2.19
N SER A 136 -8.96 -11.04 1.41
CA SER A 136 -10.40 -10.87 1.16
C SER A 136 -11.29 -11.10 2.38
N ASP A 137 -10.78 -11.74 3.45
CA ASP A 137 -11.55 -12.01 4.67
C ASP A 137 -11.71 -10.75 5.52
N LEU A 138 -10.92 -9.70 5.25
CA LEU A 138 -11.02 -8.41 5.91
C LEU A 138 -11.36 -7.33 4.86
N PRO A 139 -12.66 -7.11 4.58
CA PRO A 139 -13.07 -6.06 3.66
C PRO A 139 -12.69 -4.67 4.20
N PRO A 140 -12.62 -3.64 3.33
CA PRO A 140 -12.45 -2.27 3.79
C PRO A 140 -13.51 -1.90 4.83
N PRO A 141 -13.16 -1.17 5.89
CA PRO A 141 -14.15 -0.70 6.85
C PRO A 141 -15.16 0.22 6.14
N PRO A 142 -16.43 0.23 6.57
CA PRO A 142 -17.40 1.17 6.04
C PRO A 142 -16.93 2.61 6.29
N PRO A 143 -17.34 3.58 5.47
CA PRO A 143 -17.10 4.99 5.77
C PRO A 143 -17.64 5.33 7.17
N GLN A 144 -16.76 5.83 8.03
CA GLN A 144 -17.11 6.28 9.37
C GLN A 144 -16.84 7.77 9.48
N SER A 145 -17.78 8.50 10.08
CA SER A 145 -17.51 9.87 10.52
C SER A 145 -16.54 9.79 11.69
N GLY A 146 -15.34 10.33 11.50
CA GLY A 146 -14.34 10.41 12.56
C GLY A 146 -14.83 11.23 13.76
N ARG A 147 -14.11 11.15 14.87
CA ARG A 147 -14.35 12.05 16.00
C ARG A 147 -13.84 13.44 15.65
N LEU A 148 -14.67 14.47 15.80
CA LEU A 148 -14.20 15.85 15.68
C LEU A 148 -13.25 16.15 16.84
N VAL A 149 -12.06 16.61 16.51
CA VAL A 149 -10.99 16.98 17.46
C VAL A 149 -10.54 18.38 17.12
N GLN A 150 -10.30 19.18 18.16
CA GLN A 150 -9.60 20.46 18.07
C GLN A 150 -8.46 20.43 19.08
N THR A 151 -7.23 20.60 18.59
CA THR A 151 -6.02 20.46 19.40
C THR A 151 -4.92 21.40 18.91
N GLU A 152 -3.93 21.62 19.75
CA GLU A 152 -2.69 22.31 19.38
C GLU A 152 -1.52 21.38 19.72
N GLY A 153 -0.55 21.31 18.82
CA GLY A 153 0.62 20.46 19.00
C GLY A 153 1.90 21.13 18.53
N ARG A 154 3.03 20.68 19.07
CA ARG A 154 4.34 21.06 18.55
C ARG A 154 4.53 20.43 17.17
N LEU A 155 4.87 21.23 16.17
CA LEU A 155 5.27 20.72 14.86
C LEU A 155 6.66 20.07 15.01
N VAL A 156 6.73 18.76 14.74
CA VAL A 156 7.96 17.96 14.87
C VAL A 156 8.53 17.53 13.53
N GLY A 157 7.78 17.69 12.44
CA GLY A 157 8.23 17.43 11.09
C GLY A 157 7.10 17.47 10.09
N ASP A 158 7.42 17.13 8.86
CA ASP A 158 6.51 17.02 7.73
C ASP A 158 6.79 15.75 6.91
N MET A 159 5.88 15.44 6.00
CA MET A 159 6.04 14.34 5.06
C MET A 159 5.81 14.84 3.65
N HIS A 160 6.73 14.44 2.77
CA HIS A 160 6.68 14.74 1.35
C HIS A 160 6.49 13.44 0.55
N ASP A 161 5.82 13.53 -0.59
CA ASP A 161 5.75 12.45 -1.56
C ASP A 161 7.04 12.35 -2.40
N GLU A 162 7.03 11.45 -3.39
CA GLU A 162 8.18 11.24 -4.29
C GLU A 162 8.48 12.40 -5.23
N ASN A 163 7.53 13.31 -5.42
CA ASN A 163 7.71 14.53 -6.20
C ASN A 163 8.13 15.72 -5.31
N GLY A 164 8.35 15.48 -4.01
CA GLY A 164 8.67 16.52 -3.04
C GLY A 164 7.46 17.38 -2.65
N GLN A 165 6.22 16.94 -2.92
CA GLN A 165 5.02 17.68 -2.49
C GLN A 165 4.69 17.34 -1.04
N LEU A 166 4.34 18.36 -0.26
CA LEU A 166 3.90 18.19 1.13
C LEU A 166 2.56 17.42 1.15
N VAL A 167 2.52 16.31 1.87
CA VAL A 167 1.33 15.43 1.97
C VAL A 167 0.83 15.24 3.40
N ALA A 168 1.66 15.52 4.40
CA ALA A 168 1.22 15.51 5.79
C ALA A 168 2.11 16.35 6.71
N LEU A 169 1.55 16.78 7.83
CA LEU A 169 2.27 17.42 8.92
C LEU A 169 2.32 16.51 10.13
N LEU A 170 3.44 16.53 10.84
CA LEU A 170 3.65 15.72 12.02
C LEU A 170 3.70 16.61 13.26
N THR A 171 2.72 16.45 14.13
CA THR A 171 2.73 17.05 15.47
C THR A 171 3.15 16.02 16.50
N ASP A 172 3.40 16.45 17.74
CA ASP A 172 3.63 15.58 18.90
C ASP A 172 2.46 14.66 19.25
N ASN A 173 1.26 14.90 18.73
CA ASN A 173 0.07 14.07 18.98
C ASN A 173 -0.49 13.39 17.73
N TYR A 174 -0.48 14.07 16.58
CA TYR A 174 -1.18 13.64 15.38
C TYR A 174 -0.32 13.68 14.13
N LEU A 175 -0.63 12.79 13.19
CA LEU A 175 -0.30 12.94 11.77
C LEU A 175 -1.48 13.61 11.08
N ILE A 176 -1.24 14.73 10.42
CA ILE A 176 -2.29 15.54 9.78
C ILE A 176 -2.15 15.37 8.27
N GLU A 177 -3.10 14.69 7.62
CA GLU A 177 -3.08 14.53 6.16
C GLU A 177 -3.43 15.84 5.47
N LEU A 178 -2.69 16.18 4.41
CA LEU A 178 -2.98 17.33 3.56
C LEU A 178 -3.27 16.86 2.13
N LYS A 179 -4.38 17.36 1.58
CA LYS A 179 -4.63 17.25 0.13
C LYS A 179 -3.69 18.21 -0.62
N PRO A 180 -3.37 17.95 -1.90
CA PRO A 180 -2.43 18.79 -2.66
C PRO A 180 -2.76 20.30 -2.60
N HIS A 181 -4.02 20.67 -2.84
CA HIS A 181 -4.45 22.06 -2.77
C HIS A 181 -4.32 22.68 -1.36
N GLN A 182 -4.53 21.90 -0.30
CA GLN A 182 -4.37 22.36 1.08
C GLN A 182 -2.89 22.61 1.39
N ALA A 183 -2.02 21.69 0.97
CA ALA A 183 -0.58 21.79 1.14
C ALA A 183 0.00 23.00 0.40
N GLU A 184 -0.40 23.21 -0.86
CA GLU A 184 -0.01 24.36 -1.67
C GLU A 184 -0.35 25.69 -0.95
N GLN A 185 -1.57 25.79 -0.41
CA GLN A 185 -2.04 27.00 0.26
C GLN A 185 -1.26 27.37 1.52
N ILE A 186 -0.78 26.38 2.28
CA ILE A 186 -0.19 26.61 3.61
C ILE A 186 1.32 26.45 3.66
N SER A 187 1.95 25.84 2.64
CA SER A 187 3.38 25.48 2.65
C SER A 187 4.31 26.61 3.07
N SER A 188 4.18 27.78 2.45
CA SER A 188 4.98 28.99 2.78
C SER A 188 4.72 29.54 4.18
N LEU A 189 3.54 29.27 4.76
CA LEU A 189 3.16 29.73 6.09
C LEU A 189 3.79 28.88 7.21
N LEU A 190 4.24 27.68 6.89
CA LEU A 190 4.83 26.74 7.84
C LEU A 190 6.30 27.04 8.16
N GLU A 191 6.96 27.91 7.39
CA GLU A 191 8.35 28.28 7.62
C GLU A 191 8.56 28.87 9.01
N GLY A 192 9.43 28.24 9.81
CA GLY A 192 9.71 28.66 11.19
C GLY A 192 8.55 28.48 12.17
N VAL A 193 7.48 27.75 11.80
CA VAL A 193 6.37 27.43 12.69
C VAL A 193 6.79 26.31 13.65
N GLN A 194 6.60 26.53 14.95
CA GLN A 194 6.91 25.53 15.98
C GLN A 194 5.67 24.87 16.56
N ARG A 195 4.51 25.53 16.47
CA ARG A 195 3.23 25.07 17.01
C ARG A 195 2.13 25.26 15.98
N LEU A 196 1.24 24.28 15.93
CA LEU A 196 0.15 24.21 14.98
C LEU A 196 -1.13 23.87 15.73
N GLY A 197 -2.13 24.73 15.60
CA GLY A 197 -3.50 24.37 15.95
C GLY A 197 -4.14 23.61 14.79
N VAL A 198 -4.90 22.57 15.09
CA VAL A 198 -5.63 21.81 14.08
C VAL A 198 -7.04 21.49 14.60
N ALA A 199 -8.01 21.64 13.73
CA ALA A 199 -9.35 21.10 13.90
C ALA A 199 -9.64 20.15 12.75
N GLY A 200 -10.29 19.03 13.03
CA GLY A 200 -10.68 18.07 12.01
C GLY A 200 -11.14 16.74 12.57
N TYR A 201 -11.29 15.76 11.69
CA TYR A 201 -11.82 14.45 12.03
C TYR A 201 -10.70 13.43 12.19
N GLU A 202 -10.59 12.85 13.38
CA GLU A 202 -9.68 11.74 13.63
C GLU A 202 -10.17 10.48 12.91
N ARG A 203 -9.29 9.88 12.10
CA ARG A 203 -9.59 8.66 11.37
C ARG A 203 -9.71 7.47 12.32
N ALA A 204 -10.73 6.65 12.13
CA ALA A 204 -10.81 5.35 12.79
C ALA A 204 -9.61 4.46 12.41
N MET A 205 -9.01 3.82 13.41
CA MET A 205 -7.78 3.03 13.23
C MET A 205 -8.04 1.56 12.88
N ASP A 206 -9.26 1.20 12.49
CA ASP A 206 -9.70 -0.20 12.26
C ASP A 206 -8.80 -0.94 11.25
N GLY A 207 -7.81 -1.65 11.78
CA GLY A 207 -6.82 -2.42 11.01
C GLY A 207 -5.71 -1.61 10.34
N PHE A 208 -5.79 -0.28 10.34
CA PHE A 208 -4.73 0.59 9.83
C PHE A 208 -3.55 0.65 10.79
N VAL A 209 -2.34 0.73 10.24
CA VAL A 209 -1.14 0.96 11.05
C VAL A 209 -0.22 1.93 10.33
N ASN A 210 0.08 3.04 10.99
CA ASN A 210 0.95 4.09 10.47
C ASN A 210 2.37 3.97 11.02
N ARG A 211 3.37 4.21 10.17
CA ARG A 211 4.79 4.16 10.54
C ARG A 211 5.19 5.17 11.61
N THR A 212 4.43 6.27 11.74
CA THR A 212 4.70 7.33 12.72
C THR A 212 4.21 6.96 14.13
N GLY A 213 3.34 5.96 14.24
CA GLY A 213 2.68 5.60 15.51
C GLY A 213 1.63 6.61 15.99
N ARG A 214 1.30 7.63 15.18
CA ARG A 214 0.35 8.69 15.53
C ARG A 214 -1.03 8.41 14.92
N PRO A 215 -2.13 8.79 15.59
CA PRO A 215 -3.45 8.85 14.97
C PRO A 215 -3.44 9.80 13.77
N LEU A 216 -4.19 9.44 12.73
CA LEU A 216 -4.36 10.28 11.54
C LEU A 216 -5.53 11.24 11.74
N LEU A 217 -5.34 12.51 11.37
CA LEU A 217 -6.36 13.55 11.41
C LEU A 217 -6.57 14.09 9.99
N HIS A 218 -7.83 14.14 9.55
CA HIS A 218 -8.26 14.82 8.33
C HIS A 218 -8.68 16.25 8.69
N PRO A 219 -7.84 17.26 8.43
CA PRO A 219 -8.06 18.60 8.94
C PRO A 219 -9.19 19.30 8.17
N THR A 220 -9.99 20.06 8.89
CA THR A 220 -10.95 21.03 8.36
C THR A 220 -10.48 22.46 8.56
N ALA A 221 -9.58 22.68 9.53
CA ALA A 221 -8.91 23.96 9.71
C ALA A 221 -7.53 23.79 10.35
N LEU A 222 -6.63 24.72 10.01
CA LEU A 222 -5.32 24.87 10.65
C LEU A 222 -5.18 26.28 11.23
N THR A 223 -4.59 26.37 12.42
CA THR A 223 -4.24 27.64 13.05
C THR A 223 -2.73 27.79 13.10
N ILE A 224 -2.21 28.74 12.34
CA ILE A 224 -0.78 29.02 12.20
C ILE A 224 -0.55 30.45 12.69
N ARG A 225 0.32 30.63 13.69
CA ARG A 225 0.63 31.95 14.27
C ARG A 225 -0.62 32.75 14.70
N GLY A 226 -1.63 32.06 15.22
CA GLY A 226 -2.89 32.66 15.67
C GLY A 226 -3.91 32.96 14.55
N GLN A 227 -3.57 32.73 13.28
CA GLN A 227 -4.50 32.86 12.16
C GLN A 227 -5.06 31.48 11.78
N THR A 228 -6.39 31.38 11.65
CA THR A 228 -7.07 30.14 11.26
C THR A 228 -7.41 30.13 9.78
N PHE A 229 -7.07 29.03 9.11
CA PHE A 229 -7.29 28.75 7.69
C PHE A 229 -8.23 27.55 7.58
N ALA A 230 -9.35 27.73 6.89
CA ALA A 230 -10.23 26.62 6.51
C ALA A 230 -9.61 25.85 5.34
N LEU A 231 -9.78 24.53 5.34
CA LEU A 231 -9.19 23.60 4.39
C LEU A 231 -10.22 22.76 3.62
#